data_AF-A0A4Z0H707-F1
#
_entry.id   AF-A0A4Z0H707-F1
#
_cell.length_a   1.000
_cell.length_b   1.000
_cell.length_c   1.000
_cell.angle_alpha   90.00
_cell.angle_beta   90.00
_cell.angle_gamma   90.00
#
_symmetry.space_group_name_H-M   'P 1'
#
loop_
_entity.id
_entity.type
_entity.pdbx_description
1 polymer ?
#
loop_
_entity_poly.entity_id
_entity_poly.type
_entity_poly.pdbx_seq_one_letter_code
_entity_poly.pdbx_strand_id
1 'polypeptide(L)'
;MRTKNVLTTTALVSTLFLTACATNEEYNKEPEESETVEASEKEEDVSRSDDKDGEVVGEEGTYIPAGYEGFHETFATFELPEEGRFSEAEAIELVGQEQYRSSSIIAYENGMVFDENSKRLKMQVHRDGERPYPHGAQSLGFFMTIVETSISDIQVSSEGSGAEAKPLEEFTSKERDSFEKGQGIQLVQQKNEYLIKQLRQFETYFSESGYDELAEWTTETVELLEHADTLSQSDWEEIYTSYYKAVQRIVKMGKSFPDTGQNEE
;
A
#
# COMPACT_ATOMS: atom_id res chain seq x y z
N MET A 1 -12.04 -38.99 44.03
CA MET A 1 -11.53 -38.09 45.10
C MET A 1 -10.06 -37.82 44.83
N ARG A 2 -9.63 -36.55 45.01
CA ARG A 2 -8.31 -35.93 44.71
C ARG A 2 -8.14 -35.35 43.31
N THR A 3 -8.80 -34.21 43.13
CA THR A 3 -8.34 -33.06 42.35
C THR A 3 -6.99 -32.55 42.86
N LYS A 4 -6.10 -32.14 41.96
CA LYS A 4 -4.95 -31.28 42.27
C LYS A 4 -5.07 -30.03 41.41
N ASN A 5 -5.42 -28.93 42.08
CA ASN A 5 -5.31 -27.58 41.58
C ASN A 5 -3.83 -27.22 41.53
N VAL A 6 -3.35 -26.70 40.39
CA VAL A 6 -2.10 -25.96 40.34
C VAL A 6 -2.45 -24.54 39.90
N LEU A 7 -2.35 -23.65 40.90
CA LEU A 7 -2.47 -22.21 40.81
C LEU A 7 -1.11 -21.69 40.33
N THR A 8 -1.04 -21.00 39.19
CA THR A 8 0.19 -20.30 38.79
C THR A 8 -0.09 -18.80 38.79
N THR A 9 0.56 -18.15 39.74
CA THR A 9 0.40 -16.75 40.11
C THR A 9 1.06 -15.82 39.10
N THR A 10 0.30 -14.83 38.64
CA THR A 10 0.73 -13.68 37.85
C THR A 10 1.63 -12.77 38.68
N ALA A 11 2.76 -12.33 38.14
CA ALA A 11 3.56 -11.23 38.68
C ALA A 11 3.72 -10.15 37.62
N LEU A 12 2.87 -9.12 37.72
CA LEU A 12 2.96 -7.86 37.00
C LEU A 12 4.04 -7.00 37.69
N VAL A 13 5.16 -6.76 37.01
CA VAL A 13 6.15 -5.77 37.43
C VAL A 13 5.91 -4.50 36.62
N SER A 14 5.12 -3.59 37.18
CA SER A 14 4.97 -2.22 36.70
C SER A 14 6.12 -1.37 37.25
N THR A 15 7.01 -0.92 36.37
CA THR A 15 8.05 0.06 36.72
C THR A 15 7.56 1.45 36.32
N LEU A 16 7.05 2.19 37.29
CA LEU A 16 6.82 3.64 37.24
C LEU A 16 8.17 4.36 37.44
N PHE A 17 8.59 5.18 36.48
CA PHE A 17 9.60 6.22 36.70
C PHE A 17 8.92 7.58 36.69
N LEU A 18 8.90 8.24 37.85
CA LEU A 18 8.51 9.62 38.04
C LEU A 18 9.74 10.53 38.04
N THR A 19 9.61 11.64 37.32
CA THR A 19 10.07 13.00 37.64
C THR A 19 11.57 13.30 37.79
N ALA A 20 12.05 14.21 36.94
CA ALA A 20 12.88 15.32 37.38
C ALA A 20 12.41 16.61 36.71
N CYS A 21 11.78 17.48 37.51
CA CYS A 21 11.64 18.90 37.20
C CYS A 21 13.01 19.57 37.37
N ALA A 22 13.42 20.39 36.42
CA ALA A 22 14.44 21.41 36.63
C ALA A 22 13.93 22.72 35.99
N THR A 23 13.50 23.62 36.85
CA THR A 23 13.27 25.05 36.58
C THR A 23 14.60 25.80 36.62
N ASN A 24 14.80 26.73 35.69
CA ASN A 24 15.52 28.01 35.86
C ASN A 24 15.22 28.86 34.61
N GLU A 25 14.38 29.88 34.75
CA GLU A 25 14.74 31.29 34.99
C GLU A 25 15.27 32.03 33.75
N GLU A 26 14.40 32.91 33.26
CA GLU A 26 14.60 34.04 32.34
C GLU A 26 15.93 34.78 32.50
N TYR A 27 16.53 35.17 31.36
CA TYR A 27 17.17 36.47 31.25
C TYR A 27 17.08 37.00 29.81
N ASN A 28 16.30 38.07 29.63
CA ASN A 28 16.28 38.94 28.46
C ASN A 28 17.60 39.71 28.33
N LYS A 29 18.23 39.71 27.15
CA LYS A 29 19.10 40.80 26.69
C LYS A 29 19.37 40.74 25.18
N GLU A 30 18.60 41.52 24.42
CA GLU A 30 19.10 42.28 23.27
C GLU A 30 19.50 43.69 23.79
N PRO A 31 20.35 44.51 23.12
CA PRO A 31 20.33 44.71 21.66
C PRO A 31 21.68 45.08 20.97
N GLU A 32 21.52 45.37 19.67
CA GLU A 32 22.29 46.26 18.76
C GLU A 32 23.38 45.67 17.83
N GLU A 33 22.99 45.62 16.54
CA GLU A 33 23.58 46.26 15.36
C GLU A 33 25.11 46.36 15.21
N SER A 34 25.65 45.89 14.07
CA SER A 34 26.12 46.79 12.99
C SER A 34 26.70 46.03 11.78
N GLU A 35 26.33 46.52 10.58
CA GLU A 35 27.09 46.61 9.30
C GLU A 35 27.47 45.30 8.56
N THR A 36 26.76 44.95 7.48
CA THR A 36 26.94 45.36 6.06
C THR A 36 28.28 44.98 5.43
N VAL A 37 28.24 44.02 4.48
CA VAL A 37 29.05 44.06 3.25
C VAL A 37 28.17 43.54 2.09
N GLU A 38 27.89 44.43 1.15
CA GLU A 38 27.34 44.18 -0.19
C GLU A 38 28.38 43.58 -1.15
N ALA A 39 27.85 43.17 -2.32
CA ALA A 39 28.49 42.86 -3.60
C ALA A 39 28.66 41.34 -3.85
N SER A 40 28.22 40.76 -4.96
CA SER A 40 27.68 41.29 -6.21
C SER A 40 27.10 40.12 -7.00
N GLU A 41 26.07 40.44 -7.77
CA GLU A 41 25.42 39.69 -8.84
C GLU A 41 26.32 38.70 -9.60
N LYS A 42 25.77 37.51 -9.85
CA LYS A 42 25.74 36.92 -11.19
C LYS A 42 24.51 36.05 -11.35
N GLU A 43 23.60 36.55 -12.18
CA GLU A 43 22.59 35.77 -12.86
C GLU A 43 23.29 34.70 -13.71
N GLU A 44 22.98 33.43 -13.46
CA GLU A 44 23.01 32.39 -14.49
C GLU A 44 21.65 31.67 -14.44
N ASP A 45 20.77 32.18 -15.29
CA ASP A 45 19.69 31.47 -15.94
C ASP A 45 20.22 30.14 -16.50
N VAL A 46 19.91 29.05 -15.80
CA VAL A 46 20.01 27.70 -16.35
C VAL A 46 18.63 27.08 -16.23
N SER A 47 17.83 27.41 -17.24
CA SER A 47 16.96 26.47 -17.96
C SER A 47 16.40 25.32 -17.12
N ARG A 48 15.14 25.51 -16.73
CA ARG A 48 14.05 24.53 -16.88
C ARG A 48 14.46 23.39 -17.83
N SER A 49 14.94 22.28 -17.28
CA SER A 49 14.86 21.00 -17.95
C SER A 49 13.52 20.42 -17.55
N ASP A 50 12.58 20.48 -18.48
CA ASP A 50 11.38 19.66 -18.44
C ASP A 50 11.83 18.20 -18.20
N ASP A 51 11.39 17.64 -17.08
CA ASP A 51 11.44 16.20 -16.81
C ASP A 51 10.60 15.50 -17.89
N LYS A 52 11.22 15.24 -19.03
CA LYS A 52 10.71 14.31 -20.02
C LYS A 52 10.96 12.92 -19.48
N ASP A 53 9.89 12.32 -18.95
CA ASP A 53 9.51 10.93 -19.15
C ASP A 53 10.72 10.01 -19.42
N GLY A 54 11.43 9.70 -18.33
CA GLY A 54 12.45 8.67 -18.28
C GLY A 54 11.77 7.30 -18.31
N GLU A 55 11.28 6.93 -19.48
CA GLU A 55 10.53 5.71 -19.73
C GLU A 55 11.47 4.60 -20.19
N VAL A 56 11.41 3.43 -19.53
CA VAL A 56 12.18 2.26 -19.92
C VAL A 56 11.22 1.23 -20.51
N VAL A 57 11.50 0.84 -21.76
CA VAL A 57 10.77 -0.24 -22.44
C VAL A 57 11.30 -1.58 -21.91
N GLY A 58 10.45 -2.37 -21.26
CA GLY A 58 10.80 -3.74 -20.84
C GLY A 58 11.00 -4.68 -22.03
N GLU A 59 11.61 -5.85 -21.79
CA GLU A 59 12.01 -6.81 -22.84
C GLU A 59 10.83 -7.34 -23.71
N GLU A 60 9.57 -7.11 -23.32
CA GLU A 60 8.37 -7.56 -24.04
C GLU A 60 7.42 -6.42 -24.48
N GLY A 61 7.88 -5.16 -24.49
CA GLY A 61 7.02 -4.02 -24.84
C GLY A 61 6.05 -3.59 -23.72
N THR A 62 6.17 -4.18 -22.54
CA THR A 62 5.49 -3.75 -21.31
C THR A 62 6.11 -2.44 -20.82
N TYR A 63 5.27 -1.43 -20.63
CA TYR A 63 5.65 -0.12 -20.16
C TYR A 63 5.78 -0.11 -18.63
N ILE A 64 6.99 0.12 -18.12
CA ILE A 64 7.26 0.22 -16.69
C ILE A 64 7.28 1.71 -16.30
N PRO A 65 6.46 2.14 -15.32
CA PRO A 65 6.50 3.52 -14.84
C PRO A 65 7.86 3.88 -14.25
N ALA A 66 8.34 5.09 -14.53
CA ALA A 66 9.59 5.60 -13.97
C ALA A 66 9.61 5.50 -12.42
N GLY A 67 10.67 4.94 -11.86
CA GLY A 67 10.85 4.72 -10.42
C GLY A 67 10.19 3.44 -9.89
N TYR A 68 9.67 2.56 -10.76
CA TYR A 68 9.09 1.26 -10.40
C TYR A 68 9.91 0.08 -10.96
N GLU A 69 11.10 0.33 -11.50
CA GLU A 69 11.93 -0.69 -12.16
C GLU A 69 12.39 -1.77 -11.17
N GLY A 70 12.81 -1.40 -9.96
CA GLY A 70 13.20 -2.36 -8.91
C GLY A 70 12.03 -3.24 -8.44
N PHE A 71 10.83 -2.65 -8.36
CA PHE A 71 9.61 -3.41 -8.08
C PHE A 71 9.29 -4.38 -9.21
N HIS A 72 9.38 -3.91 -10.46
CA HIS A 72 9.17 -4.77 -11.63
C HIS A 72 10.12 -5.97 -11.63
N GLU A 73 11.42 -5.75 -11.42
CA GLU A 73 12.41 -6.82 -11.32
C GLU A 73 12.07 -7.81 -10.19
N THR A 74 11.70 -7.29 -9.02
CA THR A 74 11.28 -8.12 -7.88
C THR A 74 10.08 -8.99 -8.24
N PHE A 75 9.03 -8.42 -8.83
CA PHE A 75 7.82 -9.16 -9.21
C PHE A 75 8.02 -10.09 -10.41
N ALA A 76 8.96 -9.79 -11.30
CA ALA A 76 9.29 -10.65 -12.44
C ALA A 76 10.11 -11.89 -12.04
N THR A 77 10.95 -11.76 -11.00
CA THR A 77 11.97 -12.78 -10.67
C THR A 77 11.67 -13.57 -9.40
N PHE A 78 10.72 -13.15 -8.56
CA PHE A 78 10.42 -13.91 -7.33
C PHE A 78 9.86 -15.29 -7.66
N GLU A 79 10.20 -16.27 -6.83
CA GLU A 79 9.58 -17.59 -6.86
C GLU A 79 8.80 -17.81 -5.57
N LEU A 80 7.66 -18.49 -5.69
CA LEU A 80 6.91 -18.92 -4.52
C LEU A 80 7.74 -19.99 -3.76
N PRO A 81 7.70 -20.05 -2.43
CA PRO A 81 8.54 -20.97 -1.66
C PRO A 81 8.12 -22.43 -1.84
N GLU A 82 9.05 -23.39 -1.85
CA GLU A 82 8.70 -24.83 -1.83
C GLU A 82 8.23 -25.30 -0.45
N GLU A 83 8.69 -24.63 0.61
CA GLU A 83 8.35 -24.98 1.98
C GLU A 83 6.86 -24.72 2.28
N GLY A 84 6.24 -25.68 2.97
CA GLY A 84 4.83 -25.62 3.37
C GLY A 84 3.84 -25.82 2.22
N ARG A 85 4.29 -26.18 1.01
CA ARG A 85 3.41 -26.56 -0.11
C ARG A 85 2.73 -27.90 0.17
N PHE A 86 1.45 -27.98 -0.12
CA PHE A 86 0.73 -29.24 -0.13
C PHE A 86 1.10 -30.12 -1.32
N SER A 87 1.02 -31.43 -1.12
CA SER A 87 0.93 -32.37 -2.24
C SER A 87 -0.37 -32.16 -3.02
N GLU A 88 -0.42 -32.63 -4.27
CA GLU A 88 -1.64 -32.57 -5.09
C GLU A 88 -2.87 -33.14 -4.37
N ALA A 89 -2.72 -34.26 -3.66
CA ALA A 89 -3.83 -34.89 -2.95
C ALA A 89 -4.39 -33.99 -1.82
N GLU A 90 -3.50 -33.37 -1.04
CA GLU A 90 -3.86 -32.47 0.05
C GLU A 90 -4.44 -31.15 -0.47
N ALA A 91 -3.90 -30.63 -1.58
CA ALA A 91 -4.44 -29.45 -2.24
C ALA A 91 -5.87 -29.71 -2.78
N ILE A 92 -6.11 -30.87 -3.40
CA ILE A 92 -7.45 -31.30 -3.84
C ILE A 92 -8.40 -31.42 -2.66
N GLU A 93 -7.95 -31.97 -1.53
CA GLU A 93 -8.77 -32.04 -0.31
C GLU A 93 -9.14 -30.64 0.20
N LEU A 94 -8.19 -29.70 0.12
CA LEU A 94 -8.39 -28.35 0.60
C LEU A 94 -9.35 -27.52 -0.26
N VAL A 95 -9.15 -27.50 -1.58
CA VAL A 95 -9.88 -26.60 -2.49
C VAL A 95 -10.97 -27.29 -3.31
N GLY A 96 -11.01 -28.62 -3.29
CA GLY A 96 -11.88 -29.44 -4.13
C GLY A 96 -11.28 -29.77 -5.50
N GLN A 97 -11.64 -30.94 -6.02
CA GLN A 97 -11.10 -31.48 -7.26
C GLN A 97 -11.43 -30.64 -8.50
N GLU A 98 -12.61 -30.02 -8.55
CA GLU A 98 -13.00 -29.16 -9.66
C GLU A 98 -12.15 -27.88 -9.72
N GLN A 99 -11.91 -27.24 -8.58
CA GLN A 99 -11.08 -26.03 -8.46
C GLN A 99 -9.61 -26.33 -8.80
N TYR A 100 -9.09 -27.45 -8.30
CA TYR A 100 -7.72 -27.87 -8.57
C TYR A 100 -7.47 -28.22 -10.04
N ARG A 101 -8.45 -28.79 -10.75
CA ARG A 101 -8.29 -29.15 -12.18
C ARG A 101 -8.49 -27.98 -13.13
N SER A 102 -9.30 -27.00 -12.75
CA SER A 102 -9.58 -25.84 -13.59
C SER A 102 -8.49 -24.77 -13.52
N SER A 103 -7.57 -24.88 -12.55
CA SER A 103 -6.48 -23.93 -12.37
C SER A 103 -5.21 -24.62 -11.92
N SER A 104 -4.09 -24.32 -12.58
CA SER A 104 -2.76 -24.65 -12.06
C SER A 104 -2.57 -23.88 -10.75
N ILE A 105 -2.68 -24.57 -9.60
CA ILE A 105 -2.63 -23.93 -8.29
C ILE A 105 -1.55 -24.53 -7.39
N ILE A 106 -1.03 -23.68 -6.52
CA ILE A 106 -0.15 -24.05 -5.42
C ILE A 106 -0.85 -23.70 -4.12
N ALA A 107 -1.17 -24.70 -3.31
CA ALA A 107 -1.78 -24.53 -2.00
C ALA A 107 -0.76 -24.74 -0.88
N TYR A 108 -0.86 -23.96 0.19
CA TYR A 108 0.06 -23.99 1.32
C TYR A 108 -0.63 -24.34 2.63
N GLU A 109 0.14 -24.91 3.56
CA GLU A 109 -0.29 -25.28 4.91
C GLU A 109 -0.93 -24.13 5.69
N ASN A 110 -0.43 -22.92 5.51
CA ASN A 110 -0.95 -21.69 6.11
C ASN A 110 -2.28 -21.20 5.49
N GLY A 111 -2.87 -21.95 4.55
CA GLY A 111 -4.15 -21.64 3.92
C GLY A 111 -4.07 -20.67 2.74
N MET A 112 -2.88 -20.29 2.29
CA MET A 112 -2.71 -19.47 1.09
C MET A 112 -2.76 -20.33 -0.17
N VAL A 113 -3.50 -19.91 -1.20
CA VAL A 113 -3.60 -20.63 -2.47
C VAL A 113 -3.33 -19.67 -3.62
N PHE A 114 -2.31 -19.98 -4.42
CA PHE A 114 -1.84 -19.17 -5.53
C PHE A 114 -2.09 -19.87 -6.85
N ASP A 115 -2.23 -19.09 -7.91
CA ASP A 115 -2.05 -19.53 -9.28
C ASP A 115 -0.57 -19.85 -9.51
N GLU A 116 -0.26 -21.01 -10.07
CA GLU A 116 1.11 -21.44 -10.33
C GLU A 116 1.80 -20.55 -11.36
N ASN A 117 1.07 -20.13 -12.40
CA ASN A 117 1.66 -19.39 -13.53
C ASN A 117 1.81 -17.90 -13.23
N SER A 118 0.72 -17.26 -12.81
CA SER A 118 0.70 -15.82 -12.53
C SER A 118 1.23 -15.46 -11.14
N LYS A 119 1.43 -16.47 -10.27
CA LYS A 119 1.85 -16.31 -8.86
C LYS A 119 0.89 -15.45 -8.03
N ARG A 120 -0.32 -15.17 -8.55
CA ARG A 120 -1.36 -14.38 -7.87
C ARG A 120 -2.10 -15.21 -6.85
N LEU A 121 -2.44 -14.60 -5.72
CA LEU A 121 -3.36 -15.21 -4.76
C LEU A 121 -4.72 -15.43 -5.43
N LYS A 122 -5.19 -16.68 -5.40
CA LYS A 122 -6.54 -17.07 -5.82
C LYS A 122 -7.52 -17.08 -4.66
N MET A 123 -7.09 -17.58 -3.50
CA MET A 123 -7.93 -17.65 -2.31
C MET A 123 -7.15 -17.79 -1.01
N GLN A 124 -7.81 -17.42 0.09
CA GLN A 124 -7.38 -17.66 1.46
C GLN A 124 -8.35 -18.64 2.12
N VAL A 125 -7.88 -19.83 2.45
CA VAL A 125 -8.68 -20.86 3.14
C VAL A 125 -8.44 -20.77 4.63
N HIS A 126 -9.47 -20.33 5.37
CA HIS A 126 -9.39 -20.25 6.82
C HIS A 126 -9.42 -21.64 7.44
N ARG A 127 -8.48 -21.92 8.34
CA ARG A 127 -8.39 -23.18 9.06
C ARG A 127 -8.52 -22.92 10.55
N ASP A 128 -9.37 -23.69 11.22
CA ASP A 128 -9.60 -23.60 12.66
C ASP A 128 -9.94 -22.18 13.19
N GLY A 129 -10.52 -21.34 12.32
CA GLY A 129 -10.86 -19.95 12.62
C GLY A 129 -9.69 -18.97 12.53
N GLU A 130 -8.50 -19.43 12.18
CA GLU A 130 -7.33 -18.59 11.96
C GLU A 130 -7.32 -18.02 10.53
N ARG A 131 -6.95 -16.74 10.41
CA ARG A 131 -6.80 -16.06 9.13
C ARG A 131 -5.45 -16.45 8.52
N PRO A 132 -5.41 -16.87 7.25
CA PRO A 132 -4.15 -17.16 6.56
C PRO A 132 -3.16 -15.99 6.59
N TYR A 133 -1.89 -16.31 6.84
CA TYR A 133 -0.78 -15.35 6.96
C TYR A 133 0.32 -15.71 5.96
N PRO A 134 0.70 -14.82 5.02
CA PRO A 134 1.75 -15.10 4.04
C PRO A 134 3.14 -15.14 4.68
N HIS A 135 4.02 -16.00 4.16
CA HIS A 135 5.43 -16.03 4.54
C HIS A 135 6.34 -15.75 3.34
N GLY A 136 7.37 -14.92 3.54
CA GLY A 136 8.38 -14.61 2.52
C GLY A 136 7.75 -14.13 1.22
N ALA A 137 8.14 -14.75 0.10
CA ALA A 137 7.66 -14.38 -1.24
C ALA A 137 6.16 -14.59 -1.48
N GLN A 138 5.44 -15.32 -0.60
CA GLN A 138 3.97 -15.36 -0.65
C GLN A 138 3.34 -13.99 -0.45
N SER A 139 4.00 -13.10 0.31
CA SER A 139 3.53 -11.72 0.52
C SER A 139 3.51 -10.93 -0.79
N LEU A 140 4.48 -11.16 -1.68
CA LEU A 140 4.54 -10.53 -3.01
C LEU A 140 3.34 -10.95 -3.87
N GLY A 141 3.10 -12.26 -3.99
CA GLY A 141 1.96 -12.79 -4.77
C GLY A 141 0.60 -12.36 -4.22
N PHE A 142 0.48 -12.20 -2.90
CA PHE A 142 -0.73 -11.68 -2.28
C PHE A 142 -0.90 -10.18 -2.53
N PHE A 143 0.16 -9.40 -2.35
CA PHE A 143 0.16 -7.96 -2.59
C PHE A 143 -0.24 -7.61 -4.03
N MET A 144 0.36 -8.35 -4.97
CA MET A 144 0.02 -8.34 -6.38
C MET A 144 -1.51 -8.42 -6.60
N THR A 145 -2.17 -9.45 -6.08
CA THR A 145 -3.64 -9.58 -6.18
C THR A 145 -4.37 -8.38 -5.57
N ILE A 146 -3.95 -7.92 -4.39
CA ILE A 146 -4.59 -6.80 -3.70
C ILE A 146 -4.51 -5.51 -4.49
N VAL A 147 -3.36 -5.21 -5.10
CA VAL A 147 -3.19 -4.02 -5.94
C VAL A 147 -4.10 -4.09 -7.17
N GLU A 148 -4.17 -5.23 -7.86
CA GLU A 148 -5.03 -5.39 -9.04
C GLU A 148 -6.52 -5.26 -8.73
N THR A 149 -6.98 -5.89 -7.65
CA THR A 149 -8.39 -5.75 -7.24
C THR A 149 -8.68 -4.31 -6.81
N SER A 150 -7.73 -3.67 -6.13
CA SER A 150 -7.86 -2.27 -5.71
C SER A 150 -7.99 -1.30 -6.89
N ILE A 151 -7.24 -1.51 -7.99
CA ILE A 151 -7.36 -0.68 -9.21
C ILE A 151 -8.78 -0.74 -9.77
N SER A 152 -9.39 -1.92 -9.79
CA SER A 152 -10.79 -2.09 -10.22
C SER A 152 -11.77 -1.36 -9.29
N ASP A 153 -11.46 -1.29 -8.00
CA ASP A 153 -12.30 -0.69 -6.96
C ASP A 153 -12.14 0.84 -6.80
N ILE A 154 -11.06 1.44 -7.29
CA ILE A 154 -10.67 2.85 -7.10
C ILE A 154 -11.59 3.87 -7.84
N GLN A 155 -12.59 3.39 -8.58
CA GLN A 155 -13.52 4.24 -9.30
C GLN A 155 -14.31 5.16 -8.34
N VAL A 156 -14.26 6.48 -8.59
CA VAL A 156 -15.03 7.51 -7.87
C VAL A 156 -16.10 8.03 -8.81
N SER A 157 -17.37 8.00 -8.41
CA SER A 157 -18.47 8.45 -9.27
C SER A 157 -19.37 9.48 -8.58
N SER A 158 -19.68 10.56 -9.29
CA SER A 158 -20.80 11.45 -8.94
C SER A 158 -22.11 11.06 -9.66
N GLU A 159 -22.11 10.04 -10.54
CA GLU A 159 -23.24 9.69 -11.43
C GLU A 159 -23.63 8.20 -11.45
N GLY A 160 -23.06 7.36 -10.59
CA GLY A 160 -23.42 5.95 -10.47
C GLY A 160 -22.75 5.00 -11.48
N SER A 161 -21.97 5.52 -12.44
CA SER A 161 -20.97 4.75 -13.19
C SER A 161 -19.58 5.14 -12.70
N GLY A 162 -18.80 4.18 -12.19
CA GLY A 162 -17.46 4.44 -11.69
C GLY A 162 -16.59 5.17 -12.72
N ALA A 163 -16.13 6.38 -12.40
CA ALA A 163 -15.17 7.10 -13.21
C ALA A 163 -13.77 6.92 -12.61
N GLU A 164 -12.76 6.81 -13.47
CA GLU A 164 -11.36 6.79 -13.03
C GLU A 164 -11.02 8.11 -12.32
N ALA A 165 -10.14 8.03 -11.33
CA ALA A 165 -9.64 9.24 -10.67
C ALA A 165 -8.83 10.07 -11.68
N LYS A 166 -9.05 11.39 -11.69
CA LYS A 166 -8.49 12.32 -12.68
C LYS A 166 -7.99 13.60 -11.99
N PRO A 167 -7.09 14.37 -12.60
CA PRO A 167 -6.63 15.65 -12.04
C PRO A 167 -7.79 16.61 -11.72
N LEU A 168 -7.64 17.44 -10.69
CA LEU A 168 -8.66 18.43 -10.27
C LEU A 168 -9.02 19.41 -11.38
N GLU A 169 -8.07 19.70 -12.28
CA GLU A 169 -8.23 20.58 -13.43
C GLU A 169 -9.25 20.02 -14.43
N GLU A 170 -9.45 18.70 -14.44
CA GLU A 170 -10.38 18.00 -15.32
C GLU A 170 -11.77 17.82 -14.68
N PHE A 171 -11.98 18.35 -13.47
CA PHE A 171 -13.27 18.30 -12.81
C PHE A 171 -14.28 19.21 -13.49
N THR A 172 -15.44 18.65 -13.80
CA THR A 172 -16.63 19.40 -14.17
C THR A 172 -17.16 20.21 -12.99
N SER A 173 -17.95 21.25 -13.27
CA SER A 173 -18.60 22.03 -12.21
C SER A 173 -19.50 21.19 -11.30
N LYS A 174 -20.10 20.10 -11.84
CA LYS A 174 -20.93 19.18 -11.05
C LYS A 174 -20.12 18.34 -10.07
N GLU A 175 -18.94 17.86 -10.49
CA GLU A 175 -18.04 17.12 -9.61
C GLU A 175 -17.54 18.03 -8.49
N ARG A 176 -17.10 19.25 -8.80
CA ARG A 176 -16.70 20.24 -7.79
C ARG A 176 -17.83 20.53 -6.78
N ASP A 177 -19.04 20.80 -7.27
CA ASP A 177 -20.23 21.01 -6.43
C ASP A 177 -20.54 19.79 -5.54
N SER A 178 -20.30 18.57 -6.01
CA SER A 178 -20.44 17.33 -5.22
C SER A 178 -19.45 17.27 -4.05
N PHE A 179 -18.20 17.67 -4.26
CA PHE A 179 -17.19 17.75 -3.20
C PHE A 179 -17.48 18.89 -2.21
N GLU A 180 -17.85 20.08 -2.71
CA GLU A 180 -18.23 21.22 -1.87
C GLU A 180 -19.42 20.88 -0.95
N LYS A 181 -20.38 20.09 -1.45
CA LYS A 181 -21.52 19.57 -0.67
C LYS A 181 -21.20 18.36 0.20
N GLY A 182 -19.96 17.86 0.16
CA GLY A 182 -19.46 16.76 0.99
C GLY A 182 -19.77 15.35 0.46
N GLN A 183 -20.51 15.21 -0.64
CA GLN A 183 -20.83 13.90 -1.22
C GLN A 183 -19.59 13.23 -1.82
N GLY A 184 -18.77 13.99 -2.56
CA GLY A 184 -17.50 13.48 -3.11
C GLY A 184 -16.52 13.07 -2.02
N ILE A 185 -16.49 13.81 -0.91
CA ILE A 185 -15.64 13.51 0.25
C ILE A 185 -16.04 12.18 0.90
N GLN A 186 -17.34 11.95 1.12
CA GLN A 186 -17.82 10.69 1.70
C GLN A 186 -17.42 9.48 0.85
N LEU A 187 -17.46 9.62 -0.48
CA LEU A 187 -17.02 8.57 -1.39
C LEU A 187 -15.51 8.32 -1.27
N VAL A 188 -14.69 9.38 -1.24
CA VAL A 188 -13.25 9.26 -1.04
C VAL A 188 -12.93 8.58 0.29
N GLN A 189 -13.55 9.01 1.39
CA GLN A 189 -13.33 8.42 2.71
C GLN A 189 -13.70 6.93 2.76
N GLN A 190 -14.83 6.55 2.13
CA GLN A 190 -15.21 5.14 2.03
C GLN A 190 -14.17 4.30 1.26
N LYS A 191 -13.58 4.87 0.21
CA LYS A 191 -12.51 4.21 -0.56
C LYS A 191 -11.20 4.17 0.23
N ASN A 192 -10.85 5.24 0.93
CA ASN A 192 -9.68 5.28 1.81
C ASN A 192 -9.75 4.20 2.87
N GLU A 193 -10.88 4.06 3.58
CA GLU A 193 -11.07 3.04 4.61
C GLU A 193 -10.78 1.62 4.06
N TYR A 194 -11.31 1.32 2.86
CA TYR A 194 -11.05 0.05 2.20
C TYR A 194 -9.58 -0.13 1.82
N LEU A 195 -8.98 0.83 1.13
CA LEU A 195 -7.60 0.76 0.65
C LEU A 195 -6.60 0.69 1.81
N ILE A 196 -6.76 1.52 2.84
CA ILE A 196 -5.94 1.49 4.06
C ILE A 196 -6.01 0.10 4.69
N LYS A 197 -7.21 -0.47 4.84
CA LYS A 197 -7.38 -1.81 5.42
C LYS A 197 -6.67 -2.88 4.60
N GLN A 198 -6.70 -2.79 3.27
CA GLN A 198 -6.05 -3.76 2.39
C GLN A 198 -4.53 -3.61 2.36
N LEU A 199 -4.01 -2.39 2.34
CA LEU A 199 -2.59 -2.11 2.19
C LEU A 199 -1.82 -2.22 3.50
N ARG A 200 -2.37 -1.73 4.61
CA ARG A 200 -1.67 -1.67 5.91
C ARG A 200 -1.15 -3.03 6.39
N GLN A 201 -1.82 -4.12 6.07
CA GLN A 201 -1.34 -5.46 6.45
C GLN A 201 0.02 -5.82 5.81
N PHE A 202 0.35 -5.23 4.66
CA PHE A 202 1.59 -5.51 3.94
C PHE A 202 2.80 -4.78 4.52
N GLU A 203 2.62 -3.70 5.29
CA GLU A 203 3.72 -3.06 6.03
C GLU A 203 4.43 -4.10 6.90
N THR A 204 3.66 -4.89 7.67
CA THR A 204 4.19 -5.98 8.49
C THR A 204 4.76 -7.10 7.64
N TYR A 205 4.02 -7.58 6.64
CA TYR A 205 4.44 -8.74 5.83
C TYR A 205 5.77 -8.49 5.11
N PHE A 206 5.95 -7.28 4.57
CA PHE A 206 7.16 -6.89 3.87
C PHE A 206 8.34 -6.64 4.82
N SER A 207 8.10 -5.97 5.95
CA SER A 207 9.13 -5.76 6.96
C SER A 207 9.68 -7.08 7.51
N GLU A 208 8.81 -8.07 7.76
CA GLU A 208 9.23 -9.38 8.24
C GLU A 208 9.93 -10.24 7.15
N SER A 209 9.65 -9.95 5.88
CA SER A 209 10.20 -10.71 4.74
C SER A 209 11.43 -10.06 4.10
N GLY A 210 11.88 -8.91 4.62
CA GLY A 210 13.05 -8.17 4.11
C GLY A 210 12.78 -7.40 2.80
N TYR A 211 11.53 -7.01 2.54
CA TYR A 211 11.14 -6.20 1.39
C TYR A 211 10.95 -4.72 1.80
N ASP A 212 12.01 -4.11 2.34
CA ASP A 212 11.94 -2.79 2.98
C ASP A 212 11.41 -1.70 2.04
N GLU A 213 11.81 -1.68 0.77
CA GLU A 213 11.32 -0.71 -0.23
C GLU A 213 9.81 -0.84 -0.49
N LEU A 214 9.26 -2.06 -0.45
CA LEU A 214 7.82 -2.29 -0.59
C LEU A 214 7.07 -1.92 0.69
N ALA A 215 7.68 -2.12 1.86
CA ALA A 215 7.13 -1.66 3.13
C ALA A 215 7.06 -0.12 3.17
N GLU A 216 8.11 0.57 2.76
CA GLU A 216 8.15 2.03 2.61
C GLU A 216 7.11 2.51 1.61
N TRP A 217 7.05 1.89 0.42
CA TRP A 217 6.05 2.23 -0.59
C TRP A 217 4.62 2.12 -0.06
N THR A 218 4.35 1.06 0.72
CA THR A 218 3.04 0.80 1.33
C THR A 218 2.72 1.87 2.37
N THR A 219 3.68 2.17 3.25
CA THR A 219 3.57 3.18 4.31
C THR A 219 3.23 4.55 3.72
N GLU A 220 4.02 5.03 2.75
CA GLU A 220 3.77 6.32 2.10
C GLU A 220 2.40 6.39 1.42
N THR A 221 1.96 5.27 0.83
CA THR A 221 0.65 5.21 0.16
C THR A 221 -0.49 5.26 1.18
N VAL A 222 -0.35 4.57 2.31
CA VAL A 222 -1.32 4.60 3.42
C VAL A 222 -1.36 5.98 4.07
N GLU A 223 -0.20 6.61 4.30
CA GLU A 223 -0.12 7.96 4.88
C GLU A 223 -0.82 9.02 4.02
N LEU A 224 -0.75 8.92 2.69
CA LEU A 224 -1.51 9.80 1.79
C LEU A 224 -3.02 9.64 1.97
N LEU A 225 -3.51 8.41 2.10
CA LEU A 225 -4.93 8.11 2.31
C LEU A 225 -5.39 8.59 3.69
N GLU A 226 -4.59 8.35 4.73
CA GLU A 226 -4.90 8.81 6.09
C GLU A 226 -4.88 10.32 6.21
N HIS A 227 -3.92 11.01 5.57
CA HIS A 227 -3.89 12.47 5.53
C HIS A 227 -5.21 13.02 4.98
N ALA A 228 -5.70 12.46 3.87
CA ALA A 228 -6.99 12.84 3.30
C ALA A 228 -8.16 12.65 4.30
N ASP A 229 -8.12 11.63 5.15
CA ASP A 229 -9.16 11.37 6.16
C ASP A 229 -9.07 12.29 7.39
N THR A 230 -7.91 12.93 7.63
CA THR A 230 -7.74 13.89 8.74
C THR A 230 -8.24 15.29 8.45
N LEU A 231 -8.41 15.63 7.17
CA LEU A 231 -8.76 16.96 6.71
C LEU A 231 -10.25 17.26 6.85
N SER A 232 -10.58 18.55 6.91
CA SER A 232 -11.97 19.00 7.04
C SER A 232 -12.64 19.19 5.68
N GLN A 233 -13.97 19.23 5.65
CA GLN A 233 -14.72 19.43 4.40
C GLN A 233 -14.36 20.74 3.66
N SER A 234 -13.92 21.79 4.36
CA SER A 234 -13.47 23.01 3.69
C SER A 234 -12.20 22.81 2.86
N ASP A 235 -11.45 21.74 3.13
CA ASP A 235 -10.17 21.42 2.49
C ASP A 235 -10.33 20.32 1.43
N TRP A 236 -11.51 20.25 0.79
CA TRP A 236 -11.87 19.16 -0.12
C TRP A 236 -10.92 18.98 -1.32
N GLU A 237 -10.31 20.06 -1.80
CA GLU A 237 -9.31 19.99 -2.88
C GLU A 237 -8.04 19.26 -2.41
N GLU A 238 -7.62 19.48 -1.16
CA GLU A 238 -6.49 18.79 -0.56
C GLU A 238 -6.82 17.31 -0.26
N ILE A 239 -8.03 17.04 0.24
CA ILE A 239 -8.55 15.66 0.41
C ILE A 239 -8.43 14.90 -0.90
N TYR A 240 -8.96 15.47 -1.99
CA TYR A 240 -8.93 14.81 -3.28
C TYR A 240 -7.52 14.71 -3.86
N THR A 241 -6.67 15.73 -3.66
CA THR A 241 -5.27 15.70 -4.13
C THR A 241 -4.49 14.56 -3.49
N SER A 242 -4.61 14.37 -2.17
CA SER A 242 -3.93 13.28 -1.46
C SER A 242 -4.47 11.91 -1.84
N TYR A 243 -5.80 11.77 -1.97
CA TYR A 243 -6.43 10.57 -2.53
C TYR A 243 -5.90 10.24 -3.93
N TYR A 244 -5.89 11.23 -4.83
CA TYR A 244 -5.45 11.07 -6.21
C TYR A 244 -3.98 10.63 -6.28
N LYS A 245 -3.10 11.20 -5.46
CA LYS A 245 -1.69 10.78 -5.37
C LYS A 245 -1.55 9.31 -4.94
N ALA A 246 -2.29 8.89 -3.92
CA ALA A 246 -2.28 7.49 -3.48
C ALA A 246 -2.78 6.55 -4.58
N VAL A 247 -3.87 6.92 -5.26
CA VAL A 247 -4.40 6.17 -6.41
C VAL A 247 -3.37 6.04 -7.53
N GLN A 248 -2.69 7.14 -7.90
CA GLN A 248 -1.67 7.09 -8.95
C GLN A 248 -0.51 6.16 -8.58
N ARG A 249 -0.10 6.11 -7.30
CA ARG A 249 0.90 5.14 -6.83
C ARG A 249 0.41 3.71 -7.04
N ILE A 250 -0.81 3.39 -6.60
CA ILE A 250 -1.40 2.05 -6.75
C ILE A 250 -1.49 1.64 -8.22
N VAL A 251 -1.93 2.55 -9.10
CA VAL A 251 -2.01 2.29 -10.55
C VAL A 251 -0.62 2.05 -11.16
N LYS A 252 0.39 2.85 -10.77
CA LYS A 252 1.78 2.64 -11.23
C LYS A 252 2.34 1.30 -10.72
N MET A 253 2.06 0.93 -9.48
CA MET A 253 2.43 -0.38 -8.93
C MET A 253 1.81 -1.51 -9.74
N GLY A 254 0.51 -1.43 -10.05
CA GLY A 254 -0.16 -2.44 -10.89
C GLY A 254 0.48 -2.60 -12.27
N LYS A 255 0.88 -1.48 -12.90
CA LYS A 255 1.60 -1.48 -14.19
C LYS A 255 3.04 -2.02 -14.09
N SER A 256 3.62 -2.05 -12.90
CA SER A 256 4.96 -2.62 -12.68
C SER A 256 4.96 -4.15 -12.60
N PHE A 257 3.79 -4.79 -12.49
CA PHE A 257 3.73 -6.24 -12.46
C PHE A 257 4.04 -6.85 -13.83
N PRO A 258 4.71 -8.02 -13.87
CA PRO A 258 4.94 -8.72 -15.13
C PRO A 258 3.62 -9.14 -15.77
N ASP A 259 3.53 -9.02 -17.09
CA ASP A 259 2.38 -9.51 -17.84
C ASP A 259 2.43 -11.04 -17.83
N THR A 260 1.34 -11.70 -17.44
CA THR A 260 1.35 -13.16 -17.23
C THR A 260 0.97 -13.93 -18.49
N GLY A 261 0.93 -13.26 -19.65
CA GLY A 261 0.71 -13.88 -20.96
C GLY A 261 -0.67 -14.54 -21.16
N GLN A 262 -1.63 -14.34 -20.25
CA GLN A 262 -2.93 -15.03 -20.28
C GLN A 262 -3.95 -14.45 -21.29
N ASN A 263 -3.52 -13.57 -22.20
CA ASN A 263 -4.39 -13.03 -23.26
C ASN A 263 -4.25 -13.78 -24.61
N GLU A 264 -3.56 -14.92 -24.66
CA GLU A 264 -3.50 -15.79 -25.84
C GLU A 264 -4.33 -17.08 -25.65
N GLU A 265 -5.66 -16.97 -25.58
CA GLU A 265 -6.59 -18.07 -25.93
C GLU A 265 -7.80 -17.59 -26.73
#